data_AF-A0A0Q7WCG2-F1
#
_entry.id   AF-A0A0Q7WCG2-F1
#
_cell.length_a   1.000
_cell.length_b   1.000
_cell.length_c   1.000
_cell.angle_alpha   90.00
_cell.angle_beta   90.00
_cell.angle_gamma   90.00
#
_symmetry.space_group_name_H-M   'P 1'
#
loop_
_entity.id
_entity.type
_entity.pdbx_description
1 polymer ?
#
loop_
_entity_poly.entity_id
_entity_poly.type
_entity_poly.pdbx_seq_one_letter_code
_entity_poly.pdbx_strand_id
1 'polypeptide(L)'
;MQNPGKVLCGVFAWDCIVRDQSDTGLRIQMLSSATPPGGFQLVDLATGYAHDVRVIWQKDRELGLRIIRSHDLRGLAPAALQTAKRIWQAGQGRVSAS
;
A
#
# COMPACT_ATOMS: atom_id res chain seq x y z
N MET A 1 -4.78 12.30 -7.29
CA MET A 1 -3.59 11.81 -8.03
C MET A 1 -3.55 10.30 -7.90
N GLN A 2 -3.08 9.58 -8.92
CA GLN A 2 -3.05 8.11 -8.92
C GLN A 2 -1.62 7.63 -8.75
N ASN A 3 -1.35 6.92 -7.66
CA ASN A 3 0.00 6.61 -7.25
C ASN A 3 0.22 5.09 -7.21
N PRO A 4 1.41 4.60 -7.58
CA PRO A 4 1.71 3.18 -7.45
C PRO A 4 1.77 2.79 -5.97
N GLY A 5 1.22 1.62 -5.65
CA GLY A 5 1.20 1.08 -4.30
C GLY A 5 1.48 -0.41 -4.26
N LYS A 6 1.80 -0.92 -3.07
CA LYS A 6 2.01 -2.34 -2.82
C LYS A 6 1.11 -2.80 -1.68
N VAL A 7 0.32 -3.83 -1.92
CA VAL A 7 -0.44 -4.52 -0.87
C VAL A 7 0.42 -5.61 -0.27
N LEU A 8 0.66 -5.56 1.04
CA LEU A 8 1.47 -6.52 1.80
C LEU A 8 0.60 -7.32 2.76
N CYS A 9 0.69 -8.65 2.66
CA CYS A 9 0.00 -9.56 3.55
C CYS A 9 0.91 -10.76 3.87
N GLY A 10 1.53 -10.72 5.05
CA GLY A 10 2.52 -11.73 5.45
C GLY A 10 3.71 -11.71 4.49
N VAL A 11 3.92 -12.84 3.79
CA VAL A 11 5.00 -12.99 2.80
C VAL A 11 4.60 -12.57 1.38
N PHE A 12 3.33 -12.24 1.15
CA PHE A 12 2.82 -11.88 -0.16
C PHE A 12 2.83 -10.37 -0.38
N ALA A 13 3.17 -9.96 -1.60
CA ALA A 13 3.11 -8.59 -2.05
C ALA A 13 2.48 -8.50 -3.45
N TRP A 14 1.49 -7.62 -3.63
CA TRP A 14 0.83 -7.40 -4.91
C TRP A 14 0.89 -5.94 -5.34
N ASP A 15 1.03 -5.72 -6.64
CA ASP A 15 0.94 -4.38 -7.24
C ASP A 15 -0.49 -3.86 -7.27
N CYS A 16 -0.63 -2.59 -6.92
CA CYS A 16 -1.89 -1.86 -7.01
C CYS A 16 -1.64 -0.40 -7.40
N ILE A 17 -2.71 0.28 -7.78
CA ILE A 17 -2.74 1.73 -7.99
C ILE A 17 -3.66 2.33 -6.93
N VAL A 18 -3.15 3.26 -6.14
CA VAL A 18 -3.96 4.13 -5.29
C VAL A 18 -4.71 5.08 -6.19
N ARG A 19 -6.03 4.94 -6.27
CA ARG A 19 -6.91 5.71 -7.14
C ARG A 19 -7.42 6.97 -6.44
N ASP A 20 -7.64 6.88 -5.14
CA ASP A 20 -8.12 7.99 -4.31
C ASP A 20 -7.67 7.81 -2.86
N GLN A 21 -7.46 8.93 -2.15
CA GLN A 21 -7.02 8.95 -0.76
C GLN A 21 -7.68 10.13 -0.02
N SER A 22 -8.18 9.84 1.17
CA SER A 22 -8.61 10.80 2.18
C SER A 22 -7.90 10.51 3.50
N ASP A 23 -8.14 11.32 4.52
CA ASP A 23 -7.53 11.15 5.85
C ASP A 23 -7.88 9.80 6.51
N THR A 24 -9.01 9.20 6.15
CA THR A 24 -9.54 7.98 6.81
C THR A 24 -9.73 6.80 5.87
N GLY A 25 -9.61 7.01 4.56
CA GLY A 25 -10.00 6.03 3.56
C GLY A 25 -9.11 6.07 2.32
N LEU A 26 -8.99 4.90 1.68
CA LEU A 26 -8.25 4.73 0.44
C LEU A 26 -9.12 3.94 -0.54
N ARG A 27 -9.04 4.29 -1.82
CA ARG A 27 -9.49 3.43 -2.91
C ARG A 27 -8.29 2.97 -3.69
N ILE A 28 -8.14 1.67 -3.84
CA ILE A 28 -7.07 1.07 -4.65
C ILE A 28 -7.67 0.21 -5.76
N GLN A 29 -6.90 0.05 -6.83
CA GLN A 29 -7.15 -0.97 -7.84
C GLN A 29 -5.98 -1.95 -7.89
N MET A 30 -6.25 -3.22 -7.67
CA MET A 30 -5.28 -4.30 -7.81
C MET A 30 -4.92 -4.49 -9.29
N LEU A 31 -3.63 -4.69 -9.58
CA LEU A 31 -3.20 -5.01 -10.94
C LEU A 31 -3.33 -6.51 -11.25
N SER A 32 -3.27 -7.36 -10.23
CA SER A 32 -3.58 -8.78 -10.34
C SER A 32 -5.06 -9.08 -10.02
N SER A 33 -5.49 -10.32 -10.28
CA SER A 33 -6.77 -10.86 -9.80
C SER A 33 -6.71 -11.36 -8.35
N ALA A 34 -5.62 -11.10 -7.62
CA ALA A 34 -5.47 -11.54 -6.25
C ALA A 34 -6.46 -10.79 -5.34
N THR A 35 -7.07 -11.53 -4.42
CA THR A 35 -7.95 -10.96 -3.40
C THR A 35 -7.23 -11.04 -2.05
N PRO A 36 -6.68 -9.92 -1.54
CA PRO A 36 -6.04 -9.91 -0.23
C PRO A 36 -7.08 -10.16 0.87
N PRO A 37 -6.65 -10.65 2.06
CA PRO A 37 -7.54 -10.81 3.21
C PRO A 37 -8.19 -9.48 3.65
N GLY A 38 -9.19 -9.55 4.52
CA GLY A 38 -9.94 -8.37 4.97
C GLY A 38 -9.12 -7.30 5.71
N GLY A 39 -7.87 -7.56 6.08
CA GLY A 39 -6.94 -6.57 6.60
C GLY A 39 -5.51 -6.85 6.12
N PHE A 40 -4.80 -5.79 5.76
CA PHE A 40 -3.44 -5.85 5.22
C PHE A 40 -2.74 -4.51 5.39
N GLN A 41 -1.49 -4.41 4.94
CA GLN A 41 -0.74 -3.17 4.91
C GLN A 41 -0.61 -2.66 3.46
N LEU A 42 -1.03 -1.43 3.20
CA LEU A 42 -0.82 -0.76 1.92
C LEU A 42 0.40 0.15 2.02
N VAL A 43 1.39 -0.05 1.16
CA VAL A 43 2.52 0.87 1.02
C VAL A 43 2.26 1.79 -0.17
N ASP A 44 2.15 3.10 0.07
CA ASP A 44 2.13 4.10 -0.97
C ASP A 44 3.58 4.40 -1.38
N LEU A 45 3.93 4.01 -2.61
CA LEU A 45 5.29 4.14 -3.08
C LEU A 45 5.67 5.60 -3.40
N ALA A 46 4.70 6.46 -3.67
CA ALA A 46 4.96 7.87 -3.98
C ALA A 46 5.21 8.69 -2.72
N THR A 47 4.42 8.46 -1.66
CA THR A 47 4.48 9.29 -0.44
C THR A 47 5.44 8.72 0.62
N GLY A 48 5.73 7.42 0.57
CA GLY A 48 6.55 6.74 1.58
C GLY A 48 5.79 6.43 2.87
N TYR A 49 4.47 6.36 2.82
CA TYR A 49 3.64 5.89 3.94
C TYR A 49 3.28 4.41 3.80
N ALA A 50 3.23 3.71 4.93
CA ALA A 50 2.54 2.43 5.06
C ALA A 50 1.27 2.60 5.88
N HIS A 51 0.14 2.15 5.36
CA HIS A 51 -1.16 2.20 6.00
C HIS A 51 -1.59 0.80 6.40
N ASP A 52 -1.83 0.55 7.68
CA ASP A 52 -2.57 -0.62 8.13
C ASP A 52 -4.04 -0.36 7.82
N VAL A 53 -4.66 -1.24 7.04
CA VAL A 53 -6.00 -1.02 6.48
C VAL A 53 -6.93 -2.20 6.69
N ARG A 54 -8.24 -1.93 6.65
CA ARG A 54 -9.28 -2.95 6.50
C ARG A 54 -10.07 -2.72 5.23
N VAL A 55 -10.42 -3.80 4.55
CA VAL A 55 -11.33 -3.79 3.41
C VAL A 55 -12.74 -3.54 3.90
N ILE A 56 -13.40 -2.51 3.36
CA ILE A 56 -14.80 -2.16 3.68
C ILE A 56 -15.75 -2.51 2.53
N TRP A 57 -15.25 -2.54 1.30
CA TRP A 57 -15.97 -3.06 0.15
C TRP A 57 -14.97 -3.52 -0.90
N GLN A 58 -15.42 -4.45 -1.75
CA GLN A 58 -14.67 -4.92 -2.91
C GLN A 58 -15.62 -5.04 -4.10
N LYS A 59 -15.17 -4.56 -5.26
CA LYS A 59 -15.86 -4.73 -6.53
C LYS A 59 -14.83 -4.96 -7.62
N ASP A 60 -14.90 -6.10 -8.28
CA ASP A 60 -13.90 -6.53 -9.26
C ASP A 60 -12.48 -6.47 -8.68
N ARG A 61 -11.60 -5.65 -9.27
CA ARG A 61 -10.24 -5.39 -8.80
C ARG A 61 -10.12 -4.10 -7.98
N GLU A 62 -11.22 -3.41 -7.71
CA GLU A 62 -11.23 -2.23 -6.84
C GLU A 62 -11.58 -2.59 -5.41
N LEU A 63 -10.82 -2.03 -4.47
CA LEU A 63 -11.04 -2.19 -3.05
C LEU A 63 -11.19 -0.81 -2.40
N GLY A 64 -12.25 -0.67 -1.61
CA GLY A 64 -12.39 0.40 -0.65
C GLY A 64 -11.82 -0.01 0.68
N LEU A 65 -10.99 0.86 1.24
CA LEU A 65 -10.23 0.59 2.44
C LEU A 65 -10.48 1.66 3.49
N ARG A 66 -10.54 1.25 4.75
CA ARG A 66 -10.45 2.13 5.91
C ARG A 66 -9.04 2.09 6.48
N ILE A 67 -8.43 3.25 6.67
CA ILE A 67 -7.14 3.40 7.34
C ILE A 67 -7.34 3.18 8.85
N ILE A 68 -6.59 2.24 9.40
CA ILE A 68 -6.54 1.98 10.84
C ILE A 68 -5.36 2.71 11.48
N ARG A 69 -4.21 2.70 10.79
CA ARG A 69 -3.00 3.41 11.23
C ARG A 69 -2.13 3.73 10.03
N SER A 70 -1.38 4.83 10.12
CA SER A 70 -0.40 5.26 9.12
C SER A 70 0.99 5.33 9.76
N HIS A 71 2.00 4.91 9.01
CA HIS A 71 3.39 4.88 9.43
C HIS A 71 4.26 5.54 8.37
N ASP A 72 5.14 6.45 8.78
CA ASP A 72 6.10 7.10 7.88
C ASP A 72 7.33 6.21 7.71
N LEU A 73 7.60 5.74 6.48
CA LEU A 73 8.72 4.86 6.18
C LEU A 73 10.04 5.61 5.92
N ARG A 74 9.99 6.93 5.76
CA ARG A 74 11.17 7.78 5.52
C ARG A 74 12.05 7.88 6.76
N GLY A 75 11.43 7.82 7.94
CA GLY A 75 12.11 7.86 9.24
C GLY A 75 12.56 6.49 9.76
N LEU A 76 12.80 6.42 11.07
CA LEU A 76 13.08 5.15 11.75
C LEU A 76 11.81 4.30 11.80
N ALA A 77 11.83 3.15 11.14
CA ALA A 77 10.70 2.23 11.10
C ALA A 77 10.91 1.08 12.11
N PRO A 78 9.92 0.76 12.97
CA PRO A 78 9.92 -0.45 13.78
C PRO A 78 10.24 -1.72 12.97
N ALA A 79 10.78 -2.74 13.64
CA ALA A 79 11.15 -4.02 13.01
C ALA A 79 10.01 -4.65 12.18
N ALA A 80 8.76 -4.51 12.65
CA ALA A 80 7.57 -5.00 11.96
C ALA A 80 7.34 -4.35 10.57
N LEU A 81 7.85 -3.14 10.32
CA LEU A 81 7.68 -2.38 9.07
C LEU A 81 8.88 -2.51 8.11
N GLN A 82 9.88 -3.32 8.45
CA GLN A 82 11.12 -3.41 7.66
C GLN A 82 10.87 -3.93 6.24
N THR A 83 9.89 -4.83 6.06
CA THR A 83 9.50 -5.29 4.72
C THR A 83 8.86 -4.16 3.91
N ALA A 84 7.94 -3.39 4.49
CA ALA A 84 7.35 -2.24 3.83
C ALA A 84 8.38 -1.18 3.47
N LYS A 85 9.29 -0.86 4.39
CA LYS A 85 10.38 0.09 4.15
C LYS A 85 11.27 -0.35 2.99
N ARG A 86 11.69 -1.61 2.95
CA ARG A 86 12.50 -2.16 1.84
C ARG A 86 11.77 -2.08 0.50
N ILE A 87 10.47 -2.39 0.49
CA ILE A 87 9.65 -2.33 -0.73
C ILE A 87 9.52 -0.90 -1.25
N TRP A 88 9.27 0.06 -0.35
CA TRP A 88 9.24 1.47 -0.71
C TRP A 88 10.59 1.93 -1.27
N GLN A 89 11.69 1.65 -0.59
CA GLN A 89 13.05 1.99 -1.05
C GLN A 89 13.37 1.38 -2.43
N ALA A 90 12.98 0.13 -2.67
CA ALA A 90 13.15 -0.51 -3.98
C ALA A 90 12.27 0.12 -5.07
N GLY A 91 11.13 0.71 -4.70
CA GLY A 91 10.28 1.52 -5.58
C GLY A 91 10.96 2.82 -6.01
N GLN A 92 11.65 3.49 -5.09
CA GLN A 92 12.37 4.75 -5.38
C GLN A 92 13.48 4.56 -6.41
N GLY A 93 14.22 3.45 -6.33
CA GLY A 93 15.32 3.16 -7.27
C GLY A 93 14.89 3.01 -8.73
N ARG A 94 13.61 2.66 -8.99
CA ARG A 94 13.07 2.57 -10.35
C ARG A 94 12.73 3.93 -10.95
N VAL A 95 12.45 4.93 -10.11
CA VAL A 95 12.10 6.29 -10.56
C VAL A 95 13.35 7.09 -10.95
N SER A 96 14.51 6.84 -10.32
CA SER A 96 15.77 7.53 -10.65
C SER A 96 16.52 7.01 -11.90
N ALA A 97 16.07 5.90 -12.49
CA ALA A 97 16.71 5.32 -13.68
C ALA A 97 15.99 5.72 -15.00
N SER A 98 15.15 6.75 -14.97
CA SER A 98 14.36 7.26 -16.10
C SER A 98 14.84 8.63 -16.55
#